data_AF-A0Z836-F1
#
_entry.id   AF-A0Z836-F1
#
_cell.length_a   1.000
_cell.length_b   1.000
_cell.length_c   1.000
_cell.angle_alpha   90.00
_cell.angle_beta   90.00
_cell.angle_gamma   90.00
#
_symmetry.space_group_name_H-M   'P 1'
#
loop_
_entity.id
_entity.type
_entity.pdbx_description
1 polymer ?
#
loop_
_entity_poly.entity_id
_entity_poly.type
_entity_poly.pdbx_seq_one_letter_code
_entity_poly.pdbx_strand_id
1 'polypeptide(L)'
;MKWENIDSQVCSVARALSIVGERWTLLIIRDAFKGTRRFDEFYRNLGVTRHRLAERLAGLVDAGVMTRVPYCDRPVRYEYRLTRMGLGLYPVLMTLGNWGDAWLDKGQGPPTEYWHAGCGNLAKPVLSCSECGESLRPEEVSARSGPIMQTFIESLLEAGATVPPEAALPAAAAEFSALQAKQKSE
;
A
#
# COMPACT_ATOMS: atom_id res chain seq x y z
N MET A 1 -18.06 0.84 11.94
CA MET A 1 -17.00 1.42 11.09
C MET A 1 -17.43 1.23 9.64
N LYS A 2 -17.70 2.31 8.90
CA LYS A 2 -18.05 2.20 7.47
C LYS A 2 -16.77 2.32 6.65
N TRP A 3 -16.55 1.37 5.74
CA TRP A 3 -15.37 1.31 4.86
C TRP A 3 -15.22 2.56 3.97
N GLU A 4 -16.31 3.29 3.76
CA GLU A 4 -16.44 4.44 2.86
C GLU A 4 -15.54 5.64 3.21
N ASN A 5 -14.97 5.72 4.43
CA ASN A 5 -14.14 6.85 4.88
C ASN A 5 -12.76 6.41 5.41
N ILE A 6 -12.22 5.30 4.87
CA ILE A 6 -10.94 4.75 5.36
C ILE A 6 -9.72 5.57 4.91
N ASP A 7 -9.86 6.30 3.81
CA ASP A 7 -8.89 7.22 3.21
C ASP A 7 -8.68 8.50 4.02
N SER A 8 -9.70 8.93 4.76
CA SER A 8 -9.62 10.09 5.64
C SER A 8 -8.98 9.76 7.00
N GLN A 9 -8.67 8.51 7.31
CA GLN A 9 -8.18 8.11 8.64
C GLN A 9 -6.71 8.53 8.87
N VAL A 10 -6.36 8.84 10.12
CA VAL A 10 -4.95 9.13 10.47
C VAL A 10 -4.05 7.88 10.36
N CYS A 11 -4.63 6.70 10.53
CA CYS A 11 -3.90 5.44 10.39
C CYS A 11 -3.42 5.25 8.95
N SER A 12 -2.10 5.32 8.73
CA SER A 12 -1.50 5.14 7.40
C SER A 12 -1.76 3.76 6.80
N VAL A 13 -1.91 2.71 7.61
CA VAL A 13 -2.29 1.38 7.12
C VAL A 13 -3.72 1.40 6.56
N ALA A 14 -4.65 2.04 7.26
CA ALA A 14 -6.03 2.19 6.80
C ALA A 14 -6.10 2.96 5.47
N ARG A 15 -5.39 4.08 5.36
CA ARG A 15 -5.28 4.84 4.10
C ARG A 15 -4.69 4.01 2.97
N ALA A 16 -3.65 3.23 3.23
CA ALA A 16 -3.10 2.32 2.22
C ALA A 16 -4.13 1.27 1.78
N LEU A 17 -4.88 0.68 2.72
CA LEU A 17 -5.94 -0.30 2.43
C LEU A 17 -7.10 0.27 1.62
N SER A 18 -7.34 1.59 1.66
CA SER A 18 -8.30 2.24 0.76
C SER A 18 -7.95 2.05 -0.72
N ILE A 19 -6.65 1.94 -1.02
CA ILE A 19 -6.12 1.77 -2.38
C ILE A 19 -5.90 0.28 -2.67
N VAL A 20 -5.19 -0.43 -1.79
CA VAL A 20 -4.70 -1.80 -2.07
C VAL A 20 -5.51 -2.92 -1.39
N GLY A 21 -6.50 -2.58 -0.57
CA GLY A 21 -7.28 -3.54 0.21
C GLY A 21 -8.29 -4.35 -0.59
N GLU A 22 -8.52 -4.01 -1.86
CA GLU A 22 -9.37 -4.82 -2.75
C GLU A 22 -8.59 -6.04 -3.26
N ARG A 23 -9.22 -7.21 -3.23
CA ARG A 23 -8.64 -8.55 -3.46
C ARG A 23 -7.76 -8.67 -4.71
N TRP A 24 -8.12 -8.01 -5.80
CA TRP A 24 -7.41 -8.14 -7.08
C TRP A 24 -6.28 -7.14 -7.24
N THR A 25 -6.27 -6.08 -6.43
CA THR A 25 -5.34 -4.96 -6.60
C THR A 25 -3.89 -5.42 -6.48
N LEU A 26 -3.52 -6.10 -5.39
CA LEU A 26 -2.15 -6.60 -5.23
C LEU A 26 -1.77 -7.67 -6.25
N LEU A 27 -2.74 -8.41 -6.82
CA LEU A 27 -2.47 -9.36 -7.90
C LEU A 27 -2.19 -8.66 -9.23
N ILE A 28 -2.88 -7.55 -9.53
CA ILE A 28 -2.57 -6.67 -10.67
C ILE A 28 -1.16 -6.11 -10.51
N ILE A 29 -0.82 -5.59 -9.33
CA ILE A 29 0.51 -5.03 -9.07
C ILE A 29 1.60 -6.11 -9.19
N ARG A 30 1.36 -7.32 -8.66
CA ARG A 30 2.27 -8.47 -8.83
C ARG A 30 2.54 -8.77 -10.30
N ASP A 31 1.50 -8.83 -11.11
CA ASP A 31 1.64 -9.11 -12.54
C ASP A 31 2.35 -7.97 -13.28
N ALA A 32 2.14 -6.72 -12.85
CA ALA A 32 2.86 -5.55 -13.38
C ALA A 32 4.37 -5.61 -13.09
N PHE A 33 4.77 -6.05 -11.88
CA PHE A 33 6.19 -6.31 -11.57
C PHE A 33 6.79 -7.43 -12.41
N LYS A 34 5.97 -8.42 -12.84
CA LYS A 34 6.38 -9.45 -13.79
C LYS A 34 6.43 -8.97 -15.25
N GLY A 35 6.18 -7.68 -15.50
CA GLY A 35 6.23 -7.06 -16.82
C GLY A 35 4.90 -7.04 -17.58
N THR A 36 3.79 -7.45 -16.96
CA THR A 36 2.46 -7.33 -17.57
C THR A 36 2.08 -5.86 -17.68
N ARG A 37 1.68 -5.40 -18.87
CA ARG A 37 1.34 -3.98 -19.08
C ARG A 37 0.02 -3.78 -19.81
N ARG A 38 -0.51 -4.80 -20.48
CA ARG A 38 -1.72 -4.66 -21.31
C ARG A 38 -2.95 -5.25 -20.63
N PHE A 39 -4.11 -4.64 -20.88
CA PHE A 39 -5.38 -5.08 -20.30
C PHE A 39 -5.67 -6.57 -20.55
N ASP A 40 -5.54 -7.02 -21.80
CA ASP A 40 -5.85 -8.42 -22.14
C ASP A 40 -4.83 -9.41 -21.55
N GLU A 41 -3.62 -8.98 -21.20
CA GLU A 41 -2.66 -9.82 -20.46
C GLU A 41 -3.10 -9.96 -19.00
N PHE A 42 -3.42 -8.85 -18.33
CA PHE A 42 -3.97 -8.91 -16.97
C PHE A 42 -5.24 -9.76 -16.89
N TYR A 43 -6.14 -9.61 -17.87
CA TYR A 43 -7.38 -10.39 -17.94
C TYR A 43 -7.09 -11.89 -18.07
N ARG A 44 -6.17 -12.28 -18.95
CA ARG A 44 -5.77 -13.68 -19.13
C ARG A 44 -5.13 -14.28 -17.88
N ASN A 45 -4.33 -13.50 -17.15
CA ASN A 45 -3.59 -14.01 -16.00
C ASN A 45 -4.45 -14.14 -14.73
N LEU A 46 -5.40 -13.23 -14.52
CA LEU A 46 -6.09 -13.08 -13.23
C LEU A 46 -7.46 -13.78 -13.16
N GLY A 47 -8.07 -14.11 -14.30
CA GLY A 47 -9.39 -14.77 -14.32
C GLY A 47 -10.54 -13.94 -13.74
N VAL A 48 -10.31 -12.64 -13.53
CA VAL A 48 -11.30 -11.67 -13.05
C VAL A 48 -12.19 -11.19 -14.21
N THR A 49 -13.41 -10.73 -13.93
CA THR A 49 -14.28 -10.17 -14.98
C THR A 49 -13.67 -8.92 -15.59
N ARG A 50 -13.91 -8.68 -16.90
CA ARG A 50 -13.41 -7.49 -17.61
C ARG A 50 -13.83 -6.18 -16.92
N HIS A 51 -15.08 -6.10 -16.47
CA HIS A 51 -15.61 -4.94 -15.76
C HIS A 51 -14.81 -4.66 -14.48
N ARG A 52 -14.61 -5.68 -13.63
CA ARG A 52 -13.87 -5.51 -12.37
C ARG A 52 -12.41 -5.17 -12.62
N LEU A 53 -11.76 -5.76 -13.61
CA LEU A 53 -10.40 -5.41 -14.00
C LEU A 53 -10.30 -3.94 -14.45
N ALA A 54 -11.22 -3.49 -15.28
CA ALA A 54 -11.27 -2.10 -15.75
C ALA A 54 -11.45 -1.13 -14.58
N GLU A 55 -12.38 -1.42 -13.67
CA GLU A 55 -12.63 -0.65 -12.46
C GLU A 55 -11.36 -0.55 -11.58
N ARG A 56 -10.66 -1.66 -11.36
CA ARG A 56 -9.43 -1.67 -10.54
C ARG A 56 -8.27 -0.93 -11.20
N LEU A 57 -8.05 -1.13 -12.50
CA LEU A 57 -7.01 -0.41 -13.24
C LEU A 57 -7.28 1.09 -13.29
N ALA A 58 -8.54 1.51 -13.47
CA ALA A 58 -8.93 2.91 -13.40
C ALA A 58 -8.63 3.49 -12.02
N GLY A 59 -9.08 2.82 -10.94
CA GLY A 59 -8.81 3.28 -9.57
C GLY A 59 -7.31 3.38 -9.24
N LEU A 60 -6.48 2.47 -9.77
CA LEU A 60 -5.02 2.55 -9.61
C LEU A 60 -4.39 3.70 -10.37
N VAL A 61 -4.95 4.08 -11.53
CA VAL A 61 -4.52 5.27 -12.28
C VAL A 61 -4.94 6.53 -11.54
N ASP A 62 -6.19 6.60 -11.07
CA ASP A 62 -6.73 7.75 -10.35
C ASP A 62 -5.98 7.99 -9.03
N ALA A 63 -5.60 6.92 -8.32
CA ALA A 63 -4.79 7.00 -7.11
C ALA A 63 -3.29 7.27 -7.38
N GLY A 64 -2.86 7.37 -8.64
CA GLY A 64 -1.47 7.64 -9.02
C GLY A 64 -0.51 6.47 -8.82
N VAL A 65 -1.01 5.26 -8.56
CA VAL A 65 -0.21 4.02 -8.44
C VAL A 65 0.27 3.53 -9.80
N MET A 66 -0.59 3.67 -10.81
CA MET A 66 -0.27 3.38 -12.21
C MET A 66 -0.49 4.62 -13.07
N THR A 67 0.08 4.60 -14.27
CA THR A 67 -0.21 5.58 -15.32
C THR A 67 -0.52 4.86 -16.62
N ARG A 68 -1.39 5.48 -17.42
CA ARG A 68 -1.82 4.97 -18.72
C ARG A 68 -1.02 5.67 -19.83
N VAL A 69 -0.17 4.91 -20.52
CA VAL A 69 0.76 5.44 -21.54
C VAL A 69 0.37 4.90 -22.91
N PRO A 70 0.24 5.74 -23.95
CA PRO A 70 0.05 5.26 -25.31
C PRO A 70 1.31 4.54 -25.80
N TYR A 71 1.16 3.39 -26.45
CA TYR A 71 2.27 2.62 -27.03
C TYR A 71 2.12 2.40 -28.54
N CYS A 72 0.96 2.75 -29.10
CA CYS A 72 0.67 2.70 -30.52
C CYS A 72 -0.26 3.85 -30.83
N ASP A 73 -0.07 4.53 -31.97
CA ASP A 73 -0.84 5.72 -32.34
C ASP A 73 -2.01 5.41 -33.30
N ARG A 74 -2.03 4.24 -33.95
CA ARG A 74 -3.04 3.90 -34.98
C ARG A 74 -3.41 2.40 -35.01
N PRO A 75 -4.55 1.98 -34.42
CA PRO A 75 -5.37 2.74 -33.48
C PRO A 75 -4.62 3.04 -32.19
N VAL A 76 -5.01 4.08 -31.46
CA VAL A 76 -4.36 4.40 -30.17
C VAL A 76 -4.56 3.24 -29.20
N ARG A 77 -3.46 2.68 -28.71
CA ARG A 77 -3.48 1.63 -27.68
C ARG A 77 -2.68 2.06 -26.47
N TYR A 78 -3.19 1.67 -25.31
CA TYR A 78 -2.62 2.04 -24.03
C TYR A 78 -2.07 0.83 -23.29
N GLU A 79 -1.03 1.09 -22.51
CA GLU A 79 -0.49 0.19 -21.52
C GLU A 79 -0.45 0.86 -20.15
N TYR A 80 -0.44 0.04 -19.10
CA TYR A 80 -0.38 0.48 -17.72
C TYR A 80 1.04 0.30 -17.20
N ARG A 81 1.62 1.36 -16.65
CA ARG A 81 2.95 1.35 -16.04
C ARG A 81 2.87 1.74 -14.58
N LEU A 82 3.63 1.06 -13.73
CA LEU A 82 3.79 1.47 -12.33
C LEU A 82 4.46 2.84 -12.26
N THR A 83 3.94 3.72 -11.42
CA THR A 83 4.59 4.98 -11.06
C THR A 83 5.60 4.75 -9.94
N ARG A 84 6.30 5.80 -9.47
CA ARG A 84 7.12 5.73 -8.26
C ARG A 84 6.32 5.24 -7.04
N MET A 85 5.06 5.66 -6.92
CA MET A 85 4.16 5.20 -5.85
C MET A 85 3.88 3.70 -5.99
N GLY A 86 3.58 3.23 -7.21
CA GLY A 86 3.34 1.80 -7.44
C GLY A 86 4.57 0.92 -7.25
N LEU A 87 5.77 1.40 -7.63
CA LEU A 87 7.02 0.71 -7.34
C LEU A 87 7.28 0.57 -5.84
N GLY A 88 6.83 1.53 -5.03
CA GLY A 88 6.88 1.47 -3.57
C GLY A 88 6.09 0.33 -2.93
N LEU A 89 5.20 -0.35 -3.68
CA LEU A 89 4.47 -1.53 -3.21
C LEU A 89 5.28 -2.83 -3.30
N TYR A 90 6.48 -2.81 -3.88
CA TYR A 90 7.30 -4.02 -4.01
C TYR A 90 7.61 -4.70 -2.66
N PRO A 91 8.04 -3.99 -1.60
CA PRO A 91 8.29 -4.61 -0.30
C PRO A 91 7.02 -5.23 0.31
N VAL A 92 5.86 -4.61 0.11
CA VAL A 92 4.57 -5.14 0.58
C VAL A 92 4.28 -6.49 -0.08
N LEU A 93 4.49 -6.60 -1.39
CA LEU A 93 4.29 -7.86 -2.11
C LEU A 93 5.29 -8.94 -1.69
N MET A 94 6.57 -8.59 -1.53
CA MET A 94 7.58 -9.55 -1.09
C MET A 94 7.25 -10.11 0.28
N THR A 95 6.97 -9.25 1.26
CA THR A 95 6.66 -9.68 2.63
C THR A 95 5.35 -10.46 2.70
N LEU A 96 4.31 -10.05 1.97
CA LEU A 96 3.05 -10.79 1.89
C LEU A 96 3.22 -12.17 1.24
N GLY A 97 4.02 -12.25 0.17
CA GLY A 97 4.36 -13.51 -0.49
C GLY A 97 5.08 -14.47 0.47
N ASN A 98 6.13 -13.98 1.14
CA ASN A 98 6.88 -14.77 2.11
C ASN A 98 6.01 -15.25 3.30
N TRP A 99 5.04 -14.44 3.74
CA TRP A 99 4.04 -14.89 4.71
C TRP A 99 3.16 -16.00 4.14
N GLY A 100 2.68 -15.86 2.89
CA GLY A 100 1.92 -16.92 2.22
C GLY A 100 2.71 -18.23 2.10
N ASP A 101 3.98 -18.16 1.74
CA ASP A 101 4.86 -19.32 1.62
C ASP A 101 5.09 -20.02 2.97
N ALA A 102 5.18 -19.24 4.06
CA ALA A 102 5.41 -19.80 5.39
C ALA A 102 4.18 -20.50 5.98
N TRP A 103 2.97 -20.06 5.62
CA TRP A 103 1.74 -20.47 6.33
C TRP A 103 0.69 -21.16 5.45
N LEU A 104 0.74 -21.01 4.13
CA LEU A 104 -0.31 -21.43 3.21
C LEU A 104 0.17 -22.38 2.10
N ASP A 105 1.44 -22.78 2.11
CA ASP A 105 2.06 -23.62 1.06
C ASP A 105 1.59 -25.08 1.05
N LYS A 106 0.96 -25.55 2.14
CA LYS A 106 0.53 -26.94 2.33
C LYS A 106 1.67 -27.95 2.17
N GLY A 107 2.90 -27.58 2.54
CA GLY A 107 4.09 -28.42 2.44
C GLY A 107 4.62 -28.59 1.02
N GLN A 108 4.16 -27.77 0.06
CA GLN A 108 4.66 -27.78 -1.32
C GLN A 108 5.85 -26.83 -1.52
N GLY A 109 6.14 -25.96 -0.54
CA GLY A 109 7.12 -24.90 -0.68
C GLY A 109 6.62 -23.70 -1.51
N PRO A 110 7.46 -22.67 -1.67
CA PRO A 110 7.11 -21.44 -2.35
C PRO A 110 6.88 -21.68 -3.86
N PRO A 111 5.80 -21.15 -4.47
CA PRO A 111 5.58 -21.25 -5.90
C PRO A 111 6.50 -20.32 -6.72
N THR A 112 7.21 -19.39 -6.06
CA THR A 112 8.15 -18.49 -6.69
C THR A 112 9.27 -18.17 -5.71
N GLU A 113 10.50 -18.43 -6.13
CA GLU A 113 11.71 -18.04 -5.41
C GLU A 113 12.34 -16.80 -6.08
N TYR A 114 12.96 -15.93 -5.28
CA TYR A 114 13.58 -14.70 -5.75
C TYR A 114 15.08 -14.75 -5.52
N TRP A 115 15.88 -14.39 -6.52
CA TRP A 115 17.33 -14.29 -6.41
C TRP A 115 17.78 -12.84 -6.41
N HIS A 116 18.67 -12.49 -5.48
CA HIS A 116 19.29 -11.18 -5.48
C HIS A 116 20.37 -11.13 -6.56
N ALA A 117 20.13 -10.39 -7.64
CA ALA A 117 21.05 -10.29 -8.78
C ALA A 117 22.48 -9.86 -8.38
N GLY A 118 22.62 -9.06 -7.31
CA GLY A 118 23.93 -8.58 -6.85
C GLY A 118 24.81 -9.65 -6.21
N CYS A 119 24.23 -10.68 -5.57
CA CYS A 119 25.00 -11.73 -4.89
C CYS A 119 24.69 -13.16 -5.33
N GLY A 120 23.69 -13.36 -6.18
CA GLY A 120 23.30 -14.68 -6.69
C GLY A 120 22.63 -15.61 -5.67
N ASN A 121 22.31 -15.11 -4.48
CA ASN A 121 21.67 -15.91 -3.43
C ASN A 121 20.15 -15.79 -3.47
N LEU A 122 19.48 -16.82 -2.95
CA LEU A 122 18.06 -16.78 -2.65
C LEU A 122 17.78 -15.64 -1.67
N ALA A 123 16.87 -14.76 -2.05
CA ALA A 123 16.50 -13.57 -1.31
C ALA A 123 15.14 -13.77 -0.65
N LYS A 124 15.09 -13.54 0.67
CA LYS A 124 13.85 -13.42 1.44
C LYS A 124 13.77 -12.01 2.02
N PRO A 125 12.57 -11.40 2.06
CA PRO A 125 12.41 -10.11 2.70
C PRO A 125 12.66 -10.24 4.21
N VAL A 126 13.43 -9.31 4.76
CA VAL A 126 13.69 -9.18 6.20
C VAL A 126 13.31 -7.78 6.65
N LEU A 127 12.69 -7.66 7.82
CA LEU A 127 12.43 -6.38 8.47
C LEU A 127 13.55 -6.12 9.47
N SER A 128 14.27 -5.02 9.29
CA SER A 128 15.37 -4.63 10.17
C SER A 128 15.25 -3.17 10.61
N CYS A 129 15.86 -2.84 11.75
CA CYS A 129 15.94 -1.50 12.28
C CYS A 129 16.83 -0.64 11.37
N SER A 130 16.37 0.56 11.02
CA SER A 130 17.12 1.49 10.16
C SER A 130 18.41 1.98 10.78
N GLU A 131 18.51 1.97 12.11
CA GLU A 131 19.64 2.55 12.85
C GLU A 131 20.74 1.52 13.16
N CYS A 132 20.38 0.34 13.68
CA CYS A 132 21.35 -0.68 14.07
C CYS A 132 21.44 -1.88 13.11
N GLY A 133 20.46 -2.05 12.21
CA GLY A 133 20.41 -3.18 11.27
C GLY A 133 19.92 -4.51 11.85
N GLU A 134 19.64 -4.57 13.15
CA GLU A 134 19.08 -5.78 13.78
C GLU A 134 17.63 -6.06 13.33
N SER A 135 17.18 -7.31 13.49
CA SER A 135 15.83 -7.72 13.11
C SER A 135 14.75 -7.01 13.95
N LEU A 136 13.70 -6.52 13.31
CA LEU A 136 12.56 -5.93 14.01
C LEU A 136 11.57 -7.03 14.43
N ARG A 137 11.51 -7.31 15.73
CA ARG A 137 10.53 -8.24 16.32
C ARG A 137 9.33 -7.49 16.90
N PRO A 138 8.09 -8.00 16.74
CA PRO A 138 6.90 -7.33 17.27
C PRO A 138 6.97 -7.01 18.78
N GLU A 139 7.56 -7.89 19.57
CA GLU A 139 7.74 -7.74 21.02
C GLU A 139 8.78 -6.67 21.41
N GLU A 140 9.63 -6.23 20.47
CA GLU A 140 10.68 -5.22 20.70
C GLU A 140 10.33 -3.85 20.09
N VAL A 141 9.20 -3.75 19.39
CA VAL A 141 8.76 -2.53 18.73
C VAL A 141 7.51 -1.99 19.43
N SER A 142 7.64 -0.80 20.02
CA SER A 142 6.50 -0.07 20.59
C SER A 142 6.05 1.05 19.65
N ALA A 143 4.74 1.12 19.40
CA ALA A 143 4.15 2.24 18.67
C ALA A 143 4.12 3.47 19.57
N ARG A 144 4.61 4.60 19.05
CA ARG A 144 4.47 5.93 19.67
C ARG A 144 3.75 6.86 18.72
N SER A 145 3.04 7.83 19.28
CA SER A 145 2.43 8.91 18.49
C SER A 145 3.50 9.63 17.68
N GLY A 146 3.35 9.64 16.35
CA GLY A 146 4.20 10.42 15.46
C GLY A 146 3.90 11.93 15.56
N PRO A 147 4.69 12.78 14.87
CA PRO A 147 4.63 14.24 15.03
C PRO A 147 3.24 14.84 14.83
N ILE A 148 2.48 14.37 13.83
CA ILE A 148 1.11 14.88 13.57
C ILE A 148 0.18 14.58 14.75
N MET A 149 0.29 13.39 15.34
CA MET A 149 -0.51 13.03 16.52
C MET A 149 -0.05 13.77 17.78
N GLN A 150 1.25 14.03 17.92
CA GLN A 150 1.78 14.81 19.03
C GLN A 150 1.25 16.25 18.98
N THR A 151 1.36 16.93 17.84
CA THR A 151 0.83 18.30 17.66
C THR A 151 -0.68 18.36 17.88
N PHE A 152 -1.42 17.35 17.42
CA PHE A 152 -2.86 17.26 17.69
C PHE A 152 -3.15 17.17 19.19
N ILE A 153 -2.47 16.26 19.90
CA ILE A 153 -2.63 16.10 21.35
C ILE A 153 -2.26 17.39 22.09
N GLU A 154 -1.16 18.04 21.71
CA GLU A 154 -0.73 19.33 22.27
C GLU A 154 -1.81 20.40 22.08
N SER A 155 -2.38 20.54 20.88
CA SER A 155 -3.45 21.51 20.62
C SER A 155 -4.72 21.24 21.44
N LEU A 156 -5.05 19.97 21.70
CA LEU A 156 -6.18 19.63 22.58
C LEU A 156 -5.91 20.04 24.03
N LEU A 157 -4.69 19.78 24.51
CA LEU A 157 -4.27 20.13 25.86
C LEU A 157 -4.24 21.65 26.07
N GLU A 158 -3.72 22.41 25.10
CA GLU A 158 -3.73 23.88 25.10
C GLU A 158 -5.14 24.46 25.11
N ALA A 159 -6.08 23.80 24.42
CA ALA A 159 -7.50 24.19 24.41
C ALA A 159 -8.26 23.75 25.68
N GLY A 160 -7.60 23.09 26.65
CA GLY A 160 -8.24 22.55 27.85
C GLY A 160 -9.20 21.38 27.56
N ALA A 161 -9.10 20.78 26.37
CA ALA A 161 -9.93 19.66 25.95
C ALA A 161 -9.33 18.33 26.44
N THR A 162 -10.20 17.35 26.73
CA THR A 162 -9.77 16.00 27.08
C THR A 162 -9.30 15.24 25.84
N VAL A 163 -8.15 14.58 25.94
CA VAL A 163 -7.67 13.67 24.88
C VAL A 163 -8.69 12.54 24.69
N PRO A 164 -9.21 12.31 23.48
CA PRO A 164 -10.15 11.23 23.22
C PRO A 164 -9.54 9.87 23.58
N PRO A 165 -10.36 8.86 23.94
CA PRO A 165 -9.91 7.49 24.08
C PRO A 165 -9.19 7.02 22.80
N GLU A 166 -8.23 6.10 22.93
CA GLU A 166 -7.37 5.66 21.81
C GLU A 166 -8.15 5.24 20.56
N ALA A 167 -9.31 4.61 20.74
CA ALA A 167 -10.21 4.20 19.65
C ALA A 167 -10.83 5.37 18.85
N ALA A 168 -10.93 6.57 19.44
CA ALA A 168 -11.50 7.77 18.82
C ALA A 168 -10.44 8.73 18.27
N LEU A 169 -9.16 8.56 18.67
CA LEU A 169 -8.04 9.38 18.22
C LEU A 169 -7.88 9.42 16.69
N PRO A 170 -8.03 8.32 15.92
CA PRO A 170 -7.84 8.36 14.47
C PRO A 170 -8.85 9.22 13.72
N ALA A 171 -10.09 9.32 14.22
CA ALA A 171 -11.14 10.14 13.62
C ALA A 171 -10.97 11.62 13.98
N ALA A 172 -10.68 11.93 15.25
CA ALA A 172 -10.47 13.30 15.69
C ALA A 172 -9.22 13.94 15.08
N ALA A 173 -8.12 13.18 14.95
CA ALA A 173 -6.90 13.67 14.31
C ALA A 173 -7.01 13.79 12.78
N ALA A 174 -7.95 13.08 12.14
CA ALA A 174 -8.22 13.18 10.71
C ALA A 174 -8.82 14.54 10.35
N GLU A 175 -9.81 14.97 11.12
CA GLU A 175 -10.45 16.28 11.00
C GLU A 175 -9.42 17.41 11.22
N PHE A 176 -8.56 17.27 12.24
CA PHE A 176 -7.47 18.21 12.50
C PHE A 176 -6.45 18.28 11.36
N SER A 177 -6.02 17.14 10.82
CA SER A 177 -5.07 17.09 9.70
C SER A 177 -5.65 17.75 8.45
N ALA A 178 -6.94 17.58 8.19
CA ALA A 178 -7.63 18.22 7.07
C ALA A 178 -7.72 19.75 7.22
N LEU A 179 -7.90 20.26 8.45
CA LEU A 179 -7.88 21.68 8.75
C LEU A 179 -6.49 22.31 8.55
N GLN A 180 -5.44 21.65 9.04
CA GLN A 180 -4.06 22.13 8.83
C GLN A 180 -3.63 22.10 7.36
N ALA A 181 -4.08 21.11 6.58
CA ALA A 181 -3.79 21.05 5.16
C ALA A 181 -4.39 22.23 4.38
N LYS A 182 -5.61 22.67 4.75
CA LYS A 182 -6.25 23.87 4.17
C LYS A 182 -5.51 25.16 4.52
N GLN A 183 -5.06 25.30 5.77
CA GLN A 183 -4.32 26.48 6.24
C GLN A 183 -2.92 26.62 5.62
N LYS A 184 -2.31 25.52 5.14
CA LYS A 184 -1.01 25.56 4.43
C LYS A 184 -1.14 25.81 2.92
N SER A 185 -2.34 25.77 2.37
CA SER A 185 -2.62 26.01 0.96
C SER A 185 -3.14 27.43 0.65
N GLU A 186 -3.31 28.25 1.70
CA GLU A 186 -3.58 29.70 1.63
C GLU A 186 -2.28 30.48 1.87
#